data_AF-A0A7W0GAZ6-F1
#
_entry.id   AF-A0A7W0GAZ6-F1
#
_cell.length_a   1.000
_cell.length_b   1.000
_cell.length_c   1.000
_cell.angle_alpha   90.00
_cell.angle_beta   90.00
_cell.angle_gamma   90.00
#
_symmetry.space_group_name_H-M   'P 1'
#
loop_
_entity.id
_entity.type
_entity.pdbx_description
1 polymer ?
#
loop_
_entity_poly.entity_id
_entity_poly.type
_entity_poly.pdbx_seq_one_letter_code
_entity_poly.pdbx_strand_id
1 'polypeptide(L)'
;LYFFRNHARGGRFFYLPKLESHLEARLWNDVFVWTQDELGVPHGTIKATVLIETILAAFEMDEILYELREHSAGLNAGRWDYIFSVIKKLGHRPEFVLPDRAAVTMAVPFMRAYSELLVKTCHRRGAHAIGGMAAFIPSRRDPAVNELALAKVREDKEREAGQGFDGTWVAHPDLVPVALEIFDRVLGERPNQVERQRDDVSASATALLDVAATPGEITDEGLRNNVSVGIQYLAAWLQGSGAVAIFNLMEDAATSEISRSQVWQWLAHGEVERAEVERVLDEEVAKLGGGYDEARELFEQVALGDDFVEFLTLPAYERID
;
A
#
# COMPACT_ATOMS: atom_id res chain seq x y z
N LEU A 1 18.80 -13.58 8.67
CA LEU A 1 18.26 -14.94 8.96
C LEU A 1 17.69 -15.64 7.73
N TYR A 2 16.73 -15.05 7.01
CA TYR A 2 16.09 -15.67 5.84
C TYR A 2 17.10 -16.18 4.79
N PHE A 3 17.96 -15.30 4.25
CA PHE A 3 18.92 -15.68 3.22
C PHE A 3 19.95 -16.71 3.72
N PHE A 4 20.57 -16.44 4.87
CA PHE A 4 21.55 -17.32 5.49
C PHE A 4 21.05 -18.77 5.59
N ARG A 5 19.79 -18.97 6.01
CA ARG A 5 19.22 -20.32 6.20
C ARG A 5 18.70 -20.96 4.90
N ASN A 6 18.40 -20.19 3.85
CA ASN A 6 17.58 -20.68 2.73
C ASN A 6 18.19 -20.50 1.33
N HIS A 7 19.29 -19.75 1.16
CA HIS A 7 19.83 -19.44 -0.18
C HIS A 7 20.12 -20.71 -1.01
N ALA A 8 20.68 -21.77 -0.39
CA ALA A 8 20.93 -23.05 -1.04
C ALA A 8 19.66 -23.81 -1.49
N ARG A 9 18.48 -23.42 -0.99
CA ARG A 9 17.16 -24.00 -1.32
C ARG A 9 16.31 -23.07 -2.19
N GLY A 10 16.92 -22.03 -2.78
CA GLY A 10 16.23 -21.04 -3.61
C GLY A 10 15.63 -19.86 -2.86
N GLY A 11 15.81 -19.75 -1.54
CA GLY A 11 15.38 -18.60 -0.74
C GLY A 11 16.29 -17.39 -0.96
N ARG A 12 16.05 -16.66 -2.05
CA ARG A 12 16.88 -15.52 -2.50
C ARG A 12 16.07 -14.29 -2.94
N PHE A 13 14.77 -14.30 -2.66
CA PHE A 13 13.84 -13.27 -3.11
C PHE A 13 13.37 -12.42 -1.95
N PHE A 14 13.32 -11.11 -2.15
CA PHE A 14 12.90 -10.13 -1.15
C PHE A 14 11.88 -9.16 -1.73
N TYR A 15 11.00 -8.67 -0.86
CA TYR A 15 10.24 -7.45 -1.08
C TYR A 15 10.80 -6.37 -0.15
N LEU A 16 11.08 -5.19 -0.71
CA LEU A 16 11.63 -4.05 0.03
C LEU A 16 10.53 -2.98 0.18
N PRO A 17 9.95 -2.82 1.38
CA PRO A 17 8.87 -1.87 1.62
C PRO A 17 9.39 -0.47 1.93
N LYS A 18 8.53 0.53 1.72
CA LYS A 18 8.64 1.89 2.28
C LYS A 18 9.95 2.65 2.01
N LEU A 19 10.65 2.36 0.91
CA LEU A 19 11.78 3.20 0.50
C LEU A 19 11.29 4.61 0.17
N GLU A 20 12.05 5.62 0.56
CA GLU A 20 11.80 7.03 0.25
C GLU A 20 12.86 7.63 -0.71
N SER A 21 13.98 6.94 -0.94
CA SER A 21 15.04 7.41 -1.86
C SER A 21 15.84 6.27 -2.53
N HIS A 22 16.40 6.54 -3.71
CA HIS A 22 17.41 5.70 -4.35
C HIS A 22 18.66 5.47 -3.49
N LEU A 23 18.99 6.38 -2.56
CA LEU A 23 20.11 6.16 -1.63
C LEU A 23 19.83 5.01 -0.65
N GLU A 24 18.56 4.80 -0.29
CA GLU A 24 18.14 3.64 0.51
C GLU A 24 18.19 2.36 -0.33
N ALA A 25 17.86 2.45 -1.63
CA ALA A 25 18.06 1.35 -2.57
C ALA A 25 19.56 0.99 -2.71
N ARG A 26 20.46 1.98 -2.71
CA ARG A 26 21.92 1.76 -2.69
C ARG A 26 22.35 1.06 -1.40
N LEU A 27 21.84 1.49 -0.25
CA LEU A 27 22.12 0.81 1.03
C LEU A 27 21.72 -0.67 0.95
N TRP A 28 20.54 -0.98 0.40
CA TRP A 28 20.11 -2.36 0.18
C TRP A 28 21.04 -3.12 -0.78
N ASN A 29 21.48 -2.48 -1.87
CA ASN A 29 22.45 -3.07 -2.78
C ASN A 29 23.75 -3.44 -2.04
N ASP A 30 24.29 -2.53 -1.22
CA ASP A 30 25.52 -2.77 -0.45
C ASP A 30 25.35 -3.93 0.54
N VAL A 31 24.20 -4.01 1.22
CA VAL A 31 23.86 -5.15 2.08
C VAL A 31 23.83 -6.47 1.30
N PHE A 32 23.26 -6.47 0.08
CA PHE A 32 23.23 -7.67 -0.77
C PHE A 32 24.60 -8.07 -1.26
N VAL A 33 25.42 -7.13 -1.73
CA VAL A 33 26.81 -7.39 -2.14
C VAL A 33 27.58 -8.02 -0.98
N TRP A 34 27.60 -7.35 0.17
CA TRP A 34 28.31 -7.82 1.36
C TRP A 34 27.84 -9.21 1.79
N THR A 35 26.52 -9.45 1.80
CA THR A 35 25.96 -10.75 2.19
C THR A 35 26.37 -11.86 1.22
N GLN A 36 26.41 -11.58 -0.08
CA GLN A 36 26.80 -12.55 -1.09
C GLN A 36 28.30 -12.89 -1.00
N ASP A 37 29.13 -11.88 -0.78
CA ASP A 37 30.58 -12.04 -0.59
C ASP A 37 30.88 -12.87 0.67
N GLU A 38 30.25 -12.54 1.80
CA GLU A 38 30.44 -13.24 3.07
C GLU A 38 30.03 -14.72 3.01
N LEU A 39 28.98 -15.03 2.24
CA LEU A 39 28.49 -16.40 2.07
C LEU A 39 29.09 -17.12 0.84
N GLY A 40 29.97 -16.47 0.09
CA GLY A 40 30.63 -17.04 -1.09
C GLY A 40 29.65 -17.43 -2.21
N VAL A 41 28.55 -16.69 -2.37
CA VAL A 41 27.56 -16.92 -3.43
C VAL A 41 27.70 -15.88 -4.56
N PRO A 42 27.30 -16.21 -5.81
CA PRO A 42 27.51 -15.31 -6.94
C PRO A 42 26.78 -13.95 -6.78
N HIS A 43 27.40 -12.88 -7.29
CA HIS A 43 26.76 -11.56 -7.37
C HIS A 43 25.46 -11.61 -8.18
N GLY A 44 24.46 -10.84 -7.78
CA GLY A 44 23.14 -10.84 -8.41
C GLY A 44 22.28 -12.09 -8.12
N THR A 45 22.70 -12.94 -7.17
CA THR A 45 21.90 -14.09 -6.71
C THR A 45 20.66 -13.63 -5.95
N ILE A 46 20.81 -12.64 -5.08
CA ILE A 46 19.69 -12.01 -4.38
C ILE A 46 18.87 -11.21 -5.41
N LYS A 47 17.55 -11.35 -5.33
CA LYS A 47 16.60 -10.62 -6.17
C LYS A 47 15.56 -9.92 -5.31
N ALA A 48 15.26 -8.67 -5.59
CA ALA A 48 14.39 -7.82 -4.79
C ALA A 48 13.39 -7.06 -5.64
N THR A 49 12.12 -7.11 -5.26
CA THR A 49 11.06 -6.25 -5.79
C THR A 49 10.84 -5.10 -4.81
N VAL A 50 10.90 -3.86 -5.27
CA VAL A 50 10.72 -2.68 -4.41
C VAL A 50 9.27 -2.20 -4.49
N LEU A 51 8.63 -1.97 -3.35
CA LEU A 51 7.31 -1.34 -3.32
C LEU A 51 7.50 0.17 -3.48
N ILE A 52 6.97 0.75 -4.57
CA ILE A 52 6.91 2.20 -4.73
C ILE A 52 5.66 2.69 -4.03
N GLU A 53 5.67 2.62 -2.70
CA GLU A 53 4.53 2.91 -1.86
C GLU A 53 4.74 4.17 -1.00
N THR A 54 5.70 5.01 -1.40
CA THR A 54 5.90 6.34 -0.85
C THR A 54 5.84 7.38 -1.96
N ILE A 55 5.32 8.57 -1.66
CA ILE A 55 5.21 9.64 -2.66
C ILE A 55 6.58 10.07 -3.17
N LEU A 56 7.63 10.01 -2.33
CA LEU A 56 8.99 10.38 -2.70
C LEU A 56 9.61 9.36 -3.66
N ALA A 57 9.43 8.06 -3.42
CA ALA A 57 9.95 7.03 -4.30
C ALA A 57 9.35 7.07 -5.72
N ALA A 58 8.13 7.62 -5.89
CA ALA A 58 7.56 7.80 -7.22
C ALA A 58 8.35 8.79 -8.11
N PHE A 59 9.15 9.68 -7.51
CA PHE A 59 10.05 10.58 -8.25
C PHE A 59 11.43 10.00 -8.53
N GLU A 60 11.76 8.85 -7.92
CA GLU A 60 13.09 8.24 -7.98
C GLU A 60 13.06 6.78 -8.47
N MET A 61 11.96 6.36 -9.12
CA MET A 61 11.77 4.97 -9.55
C MET A 61 12.91 4.46 -10.46
N ASP A 62 13.41 5.33 -11.34
CA ASP A 62 14.46 4.97 -12.29
C ASP A 62 15.84 4.85 -11.62
N GLU A 63 16.12 5.74 -10.69
CA GLU A 63 17.31 5.76 -9.85
C GLU A 63 17.30 4.56 -8.88
N ILE A 64 16.16 4.23 -8.27
CA ILE A 64 15.98 3.01 -7.45
C ILE A 64 16.32 1.76 -8.26
N LEU A 65 15.79 1.65 -9.49
CA LEU A 65 16.12 0.54 -10.38
C LEU A 65 17.60 0.53 -10.77
N TYR A 66 18.23 1.69 -10.94
CA TYR A 66 19.65 1.80 -11.27
C TYR A 66 20.55 1.33 -10.11
N GLU A 67 20.27 1.78 -8.89
CA GLU A 67 21.03 1.39 -7.70
C GLU A 67 20.93 -0.11 -7.42
N LEU A 68 19.77 -0.71 -7.71
CA LEU A 68 19.53 -2.14 -7.57
C LEU A 68 19.70 -2.94 -8.88
N ARG A 69 20.30 -2.40 -9.95
CA ARG A 69 20.28 -3.01 -11.31
C ARG A 69 20.73 -4.48 -11.39
N GLU A 70 21.62 -4.94 -10.51
CA GLU A 70 22.08 -6.33 -10.47
C GLU A 70 21.21 -7.24 -9.59
N HIS A 71 20.40 -6.65 -8.72
CA HIS A 71 19.54 -7.34 -7.75
C HIS A 71 18.04 -7.06 -7.95
N SER A 72 17.64 -6.23 -8.90
CA SER A 72 16.22 -5.87 -9.10
C SER A 72 15.44 -7.02 -9.73
N ALA A 73 14.21 -7.19 -9.24
CA ALA A 73 13.15 -8.02 -9.80
C ALA A 73 11.90 -7.17 -10.08
N GLY A 74 12.07 -5.86 -10.28
CA GLY A 74 10.99 -4.94 -10.61
C GLY A 74 10.46 -4.11 -9.45
N LEU A 75 9.36 -3.43 -9.70
CA LEU A 75 8.67 -2.54 -8.77
C LEU A 75 7.22 -2.99 -8.56
N ASN A 76 6.65 -2.65 -7.41
CA ASN A 76 5.25 -2.92 -7.09
C ASN A 76 4.48 -1.62 -6.79
N ALA A 77 3.23 -1.57 -7.26
CA ALA A 77 2.31 -0.49 -6.96
C ALA A 77 1.51 -0.74 -5.67
N GLY A 78 1.44 0.25 -4.78
CA GLY A 78 0.67 0.23 -3.55
C GLY A 78 -0.42 1.30 -3.53
N ARG A 79 -1.50 1.08 -2.77
CA ARG A 79 -2.57 2.07 -2.55
C ARG A 79 -2.45 2.74 -1.19
N TRP A 80 -2.66 1.97 -0.11
CA TRP A 80 -2.79 2.53 1.24
C TRP A 80 -1.53 3.21 1.73
N ASP A 81 -0.37 2.55 1.68
CA ASP A 81 0.90 3.17 2.05
C ASP A 81 1.24 4.39 1.18
N TYR A 82 0.90 4.37 -0.11
CA TYR A 82 1.16 5.49 -1.01
C TYR A 82 0.37 6.73 -0.62
N ILE A 83 -0.94 6.61 -0.41
CA ILE A 83 -1.78 7.76 -0.04
C ILE A 83 -1.56 8.18 1.43
N PHE A 84 -1.17 7.24 2.29
CA PHE A 84 -0.66 7.55 3.63
C PHE A 84 0.61 8.41 3.54
N SER A 85 1.56 8.04 2.68
CA SER A 85 2.79 8.80 2.46
C SER A 85 2.52 10.21 1.91
N VAL A 86 1.51 10.37 1.05
CA VAL A 86 1.04 11.70 0.60
C VAL A 86 0.63 12.56 1.80
N ILE A 87 -0.22 12.06 2.70
CA ILE A 87 -0.63 12.79 3.90
C ILE A 87 0.59 13.07 4.79
N LYS A 88 1.43 12.07 5.04
CA LYS A 88 2.61 12.19 5.89
C LYS A 88 3.57 13.29 5.43
N LYS A 89 3.84 13.37 4.12
CA LYS A 89 4.84 14.31 3.57
C LYS A 89 4.24 15.67 3.19
N LEU A 90 2.98 15.71 2.77
CA LEU A 90 2.37 16.89 2.15
C LEU A 90 1.08 17.33 2.84
N GLY A 91 0.60 16.59 3.83
CA GLY A 91 -0.70 16.81 4.46
C GLY A 91 -0.83 18.08 5.29
N HIS A 92 0.25 18.83 5.53
CA HIS A 92 0.21 20.19 6.09
C HIS A 92 -0.29 21.25 5.10
N ARG A 93 -0.44 20.89 3.82
CA ARG A 93 -0.85 21.81 2.74
C ARG A 93 -2.31 21.56 2.35
N PRO A 94 -3.15 22.61 2.22
CA PRO A 94 -4.58 22.47 1.98
C PRO A 94 -4.90 21.81 0.62
N GLU A 95 -4.08 22.01 -0.39
CA GLU A 95 -4.24 21.39 -1.71
C GLU A 95 -3.92 19.88 -1.75
N PHE A 96 -3.50 19.29 -0.63
CA PHE A 96 -3.22 17.87 -0.45
C PHE A 96 -4.20 17.18 0.51
N VAL A 97 -5.27 17.86 0.92
CA VAL A 97 -6.36 17.24 1.70
C VAL A 97 -7.07 16.21 0.83
N LEU A 98 -7.12 14.96 1.31
CA LEU A 98 -7.79 13.88 0.60
C LEU A 98 -9.24 13.72 1.09
N PRO A 99 -10.19 13.39 0.18
CA PRO A 99 -11.53 12.96 0.59
C PRO A 99 -11.47 11.58 1.23
N ASP A 100 -12.61 10.98 1.60
CA ASP A 100 -12.68 9.60 2.10
C ASP A 100 -11.76 8.64 1.33
N ARG A 101 -10.89 7.88 2.03
CA ARG A 101 -9.89 6.99 1.38
C ARG A 101 -10.50 5.99 0.40
N ALA A 102 -11.77 5.62 0.60
CA ALA A 102 -12.51 4.75 -0.29
C ALA A 102 -12.65 5.35 -1.72
N ALA A 103 -12.84 6.66 -1.82
CA ALA A 103 -12.93 7.42 -3.08
C ALA A 103 -11.58 7.57 -3.78
N VAL A 104 -10.47 7.52 -3.03
CA VAL A 104 -9.09 7.60 -3.55
C VAL A 104 -8.66 6.28 -4.20
N THR A 105 -9.34 5.88 -5.27
CA THR A 105 -9.10 4.63 -6.02
C THR A 105 -7.85 4.72 -6.89
N MET A 106 -7.37 3.59 -7.43
CA MET A 106 -6.26 3.61 -8.39
C MET A 106 -6.60 4.29 -9.73
N ALA A 107 -7.87 4.63 -9.97
CA ALA A 107 -8.33 5.28 -11.21
C ALA A 107 -8.33 6.81 -11.13
N VAL A 108 -8.22 7.40 -9.93
CA VAL A 108 -8.18 8.87 -9.77
C VAL A 108 -6.90 9.45 -10.38
N PRO A 109 -6.88 10.73 -10.79
CA PRO A 109 -5.85 11.28 -11.67
C PRO A 109 -4.41 11.03 -11.21
N PHE A 110 -4.05 11.40 -9.98
CA PHE A 110 -2.67 11.27 -9.50
C PHE A 110 -2.24 9.80 -9.29
N MET A 111 -3.16 8.93 -8.84
CA MET A 111 -2.88 7.48 -8.69
C MET A 111 -2.70 6.81 -10.04
N ARG A 112 -3.46 7.23 -11.06
CA ARG A 112 -3.29 6.77 -12.44
C ARG A 112 -1.96 7.23 -13.03
N ALA A 113 -1.58 8.49 -12.83
CA ALA A 113 -0.29 9.01 -13.27
C ALA A 113 0.87 8.21 -12.64
N TYR A 114 0.75 7.91 -11.35
CA TYR A 114 1.67 7.05 -10.61
C TYR A 114 1.76 5.63 -11.20
N SER A 115 0.62 4.97 -11.42
CA SER A 115 0.61 3.58 -11.93
C SER A 115 1.16 3.49 -13.36
N GLU A 116 0.82 4.44 -14.22
CA GLU A 116 1.31 4.51 -15.60
C GLU A 116 2.82 4.81 -15.66
N LEU A 117 3.32 5.71 -14.82
CA LEU A 117 4.74 6.01 -14.71
C LEU A 117 5.55 4.80 -14.24
N LEU A 118 5.03 4.05 -13.25
CA LEU A 118 5.67 2.84 -12.74
C LEU A 118 5.84 1.80 -13.85
N VAL A 119 4.77 1.47 -14.57
CA VAL A 119 4.82 0.52 -15.68
C VAL A 119 5.83 0.96 -16.74
N LYS A 120 5.76 2.22 -17.18
CA LYS A 120 6.70 2.76 -18.16
C LYS A 120 8.15 2.64 -17.70
N THR A 121 8.42 3.00 -16.44
CA THR A 121 9.79 3.03 -15.90
C THR A 121 10.36 1.63 -15.77
N CYS A 122 9.58 0.68 -15.24
CA CYS A 122 9.97 -0.73 -15.16
C CYS A 122 10.29 -1.31 -16.54
N HIS A 123 9.38 -1.16 -17.50
CA HIS A 123 9.50 -1.80 -18.81
C HIS A 123 10.66 -1.23 -19.64
N ARG A 124 10.91 0.09 -19.52
CA ARG A 124 12.09 0.74 -20.12
C ARG A 124 13.40 0.15 -19.60
N ARG A 125 13.42 -0.37 -18.37
CA ARG A 125 14.59 -1.00 -17.74
C ARG A 125 14.60 -2.54 -17.86
N GLY A 126 13.62 -3.14 -18.55
CA GLY A 126 13.46 -4.59 -18.61
C GLY A 126 13.09 -5.23 -17.27
N ALA A 127 12.54 -4.44 -16.35
CA ALA A 127 12.09 -4.86 -15.02
C ALA A 127 10.57 -5.11 -15.01
N HIS A 128 10.10 -5.93 -14.07
CA HIS A 128 8.67 -6.17 -13.89
C HIS A 128 7.96 -5.01 -13.18
N ALA A 129 6.73 -4.73 -13.59
CA ALA A 129 5.77 -3.87 -12.91
C ALA A 129 4.65 -4.74 -12.31
N ILE A 130 4.51 -4.74 -10.98
CA ILE A 130 3.48 -5.53 -10.27
C ILE A 130 2.36 -4.61 -9.79
N GLY A 131 1.12 -4.97 -10.08
CA GLY A 131 -0.09 -4.27 -9.66
C GLY A 131 -0.41 -4.43 -8.17
N GLY A 132 -1.48 -3.77 -7.73
CA GLY A 132 -1.81 -3.65 -6.31
C GLY A 132 -2.55 -4.84 -5.71
N MET A 133 -2.87 -4.73 -4.43
CA MET A 133 -3.59 -5.74 -3.66
C MET A 133 -5.11 -5.74 -3.93
N ALA A 134 -5.69 -6.93 -4.13
CA ALA A 134 -7.12 -7.18 -3.87
C ALA A 134 -7.29 -7.87 -2.51
N ALA A 135 -7.77 -7.13 -1.51
CA ALA A 135 -7.81 -7.56 -0.11
C ALA A 135 -9.11 -8.29 0.30
N PHE A 136 -10.07 -8.46 -0.61
CA PHE A 136 -11.38 -9.02 -0.28
C PHE A 136 -11.30 -10.48 0.19
N ILE A 137 -11.99 -10.79 1.28
CA ILE A 137 -12.18 -12.13 1.83
C ILE A 137 -13.61 -12.58 1.47
N PRO A 138 -13.78 -13.56 0.56
CA PRO A 138 -15.10 -14.04 0.20
C PRO A 138 -15.92 -14.55 1.40
N SER A 139 -17.13 -14.05 1.52
CA SER A 139 -18.11 -14.48 2.52
C SER A 139 -18.61 -15.88 2.19
N ARG A 140 -18.57 -16.78 3.17
CA ARG A 140 -19.19 -18.11 3.05
C ARG A 140 -20.71 -18.10 3.29
N ARG A 141 -21.25 -16.97 3.76
CA ARG A 141 -22.66 -16.83 4.19
C ARG A 141 -23.47 -15.90 3.30
N ASP A 142 -22.81 -15.01 2.57
CA ASP A 142 -23.46 -13.95 1.78
C ASP A 142 -22.93 -13.93 0.34
N PRO A 143 -23.63 -14.62 -0.58
CA PRO A 143 -23.27 -14.62 -2.00
C PRO A 143 -23.37 -13.25 -2.67
N ALA A 144 -24.28 -12.37 -2.23
CA ALA A 144 -24.50 -11.07 -2.86
C ALA A 144 -23.32 -10.12 -2.59
N VAL A 145 -22.76 -10.16 -1.37
CA VAL A 145 -21.51 -9.44 -1.05
C VAL A 145 -20.35 -9.93 -1.91
N ASN A 146 -20.27 -11.25 -2.18
CA ASN A 146 -19.24 -11.80 -3.05
C ASN A 146 -19.39 -11.33 -4.49
N GLU A 147 -20.60 -11.34 -5.05
CA GLU A 147 -20.84 -10.88 -6.42
C GLU A 147 -20.39 -9.42 -6.61
N LEU A 148 -20.78 -8.53 -5.69
CA LEU A 148 -20.42 -7.12 -5.74
C LEU A 148 -18.90 -6.92 -5.60
N ALA A 149 -18.27 -7.59 -4.64
CA ALA A 149 -16.84 -7.45 -4.40
C ALA A 149 -16.00 -8.05 -5.53
N LEU A 150 -16.40 -9.22 -6.07
CA LEU A 150 -15.72 -9.85 -7.19
C LEU A 150 -15.84 -9.02 -8.47
N ALA A 151 -16.97 -8.35 -8.70
CA ALA A 151 -17.10 -7.41 -9.81
C ALA A 151 -16.06 -6.27 -9.72
N LYS A 152 -15.88 -5.68 -8.53
CA LYS A 152 -14.86 -4.65 -8.29
C LYS A 152 -13.44 -5.19 -8.46
N VAL A 153 -13.16 -6.39 -7.94
CA VAL A 153 -11.85 -7.05 -8.14
C VAL A 153 -11.59 -7.26 -9.62
N ARG A 154 -12.58 -7.72 -10.40
CA ARG A 154 -12.44 -7.90 -11.85
C ARG A 154 -12.13 -6.59 -12.56
N GLU A 155 -12.89 -5.53 -12.29
CA GLU A 155 -12.66 -4.20 -12.85
C GLU A 155 -11.25 -3.68 -12.55
N ASP A 156 -10.80 -3.83 -11.30
CA ASP A 156 -9.47 -3.40 -10.88
C ASP A 156 -8.36 -4.17 -11.59
N LYS A 157 -8.49 -5.50 -11.73
CA LYS A 157 -7.47 -6.33 -12.38
C LYS A 157 -7.48 -6.20 -13.89
N GLU A 158 -8.65 -5.97 -14.50
CA GLU A 158 -8.75 -5.66 -15.93
C GLU A 158 -8.07 -4.31 -16.24
N ARG A 159 -8.22 -3.32 -15.36
CA ARG A 159 -7.50 -2.05 -15.47
C ARG A 159 -5.99 -2.23 -15.34
N GLU A 160 -5.51 -2.95 -14.33
CA GLU A 160 -4.07 -3.21 -14.14
C GLU A 160 -3.46 -3.95 -15.35
N ALA A 161 -4.05 -5.08 -15.75
CA ALA A 161 -3.58 -5.83 -16.92
C ALA A 161 -3.64 -4.96 -18.19
N GLY A 162 -4.72 -4.19 -18.35
CA GLY A 162 -4.93 -3.24 -19.44
C GLY A 162 -3.94 -2.07 -19.44
N GLN A 163 -3.36 -1.69 -18.30
CA GLN A 163 -2.31 -0.66 -18.20
C GLN A 163 -0.91 -1.19 -18.53
N GLY A 164 -0.71 -2.51 -18.48
CA GLY A 164 0.58 -3.13 -18.80
C GLY A 164 1.29 -3.75 -17.60
N PHE A 165 0.67 -3.88 -16.43
CA PHE A 165 1.29 -4.60 -15.31
C PHE A 165 1.56 -6.08 -15.67
N ASP A 166 2.67 -6.63 -15.20
CA ASP A 166 3.10 -8.00 -15.46
C ASP A 166 2.43 -9.03 -14.53
N GLY A 167 1.94 -8.57 -13.39
CA GLY A 167 1.25 -9.38 -12.40
C GLY A 167 0.48 -8.53 -11.40
N THR A 168 -0.16 -9.18 -10.43
CA THR A 168 -1.00 -8.52 -9.40
C THR A 168 -0.93 -9.26 -8.07
N TRP A 169 -1.37 -8.62 -6.98
CA TRP A 169 -1.55 -9.24 -5.66
C TRP A 169 -3.01 -9.56 -5.33
N VAL A 170 -3.20 -10.63 -4.54
CA VAL A 170 -4.46 -10.99 -3.89
C VAL A 170 -4.16 -11.45 -2.46
N ALA A 171 -5.05 -11.14 -1.51
CA ALA A 171 -4.87 -11.50 -0.10
C ALA A 171 -5.49 -12.86 0.26
N HIS A 172 -6.37 -13.38 -0.60
CA HIS A 172 -7.10 -14.61 -0.33
C HIS A 172 -7.01 -15.60 -1.51
N PRO A 173 -6.77 -16.91 -1.26
CA PRO A 173 -6.64 -17.92 -2.32
C PRO A 173 -7.81 -17.99 -3.30
N ASP A 174 -9.04 -17.75 -2.81
CA ASP A 174 -10.25 -17.77 -3.64
C ASP A 174 -10.25 -16.66 -4.73
N LEU A 175 -9.42 -15.63 -4.61
CA LEU A 175 -9.27 -14.59 -5.63
C LEU A 175 -8.22 -14.95 -6.71
N VAL A 176 -7.40 -15.98 -6.49
CA VAL A 176 -6.36 -16.39 -7.43
C VAL A 176 -6.94 -16.74 -8.81
N PRO A 177 -8.01 -17.56 -8.93
CA PRO A 177 -8.58 -17.87 -10.25
C PRO A 177 -9.09 -16.64 -11.00
N VAL A 178 -9.64 -15.67 -10.28
CA VAL A 178 -10.18 -14.42 -10.87
C VAL A 178 -9.06 -13.56 -11.43
N ALA A 179 -7.97 -13.38 -10.67
CA ALA A 179 -6.79 -12.65 -11.12
C ALA A 179 -6.11 -13.35 -12.31
N LEU A 180 -5.94 -14.67 -12.24
CA LEU A 180 -5.34 -15.46 -13.32
C LEU A 180 -6.15 -15.36 -14.61
N GLU A 181 -7.47 -15.54 -14.56
CA GLU A 181 -8.33 -15.46 -15.74
C GLU A 181 -8.16 -14.14 -16.51
N ILE A 182 -8.01 -13.03 -15.79
CA ILE A 182 -7.86 -11.69 -16.37
C ILE A 182 -6.47 -11.53 -16.98
N PHE A 183 -5.41 -11.90 -16.26
CA PHE A 183 -4.05 -11.79 -16.76
C PHE A 183 -3.80 -12.75 -17.93
N ASP A 184 -4.29 -13.99 -17.88
CA ASP A 184 -4.20 -14.97 -18.97
C ASP A 184 -4.84 -14.43 -20.26
N ARG A 185 -5.98 -13.73 -20.15
CA ARG A 185 -6.67 -13.10 -21.30
C ARG A 185 -5.81 -12.05 -22.00
N VAL A 186 -5.04 -11.28 -21.25
CA VAL A 186 -4.18 -10.20 -21.77
C VAL A 186 -2.81 -10.75 -22.22
N LEU A 187 -2.24 -11.67 -21.46
CA LEU A 187 -0.92 -12.25 -21.70
C LEU A 187 -0.91 -13.24 -22.86
N GLY A 188 -1.95 -14.08 -22.97
CA GLY A 188 -1.94 -15.22 -23.88
C GLY A 188 -0.83 -16.20 -23.51
N GLU A 189 0.09 -16.48 -24.44
CA GLU A 189 1.26 -17.34 -24.19
C GLU A 189 2.46 -16.59 -23.57
N ARG A 190 2.38 -15.26 -23.45
CA ARG A 190 3.50 -14.45 -22.95
C ARG A 190 3.64 -14.60 -21.43
N PRO A 191 4.87 -14.67 -20.91
CA PRO A 191 5.09 -14.78 -19.46
C PRO A 191 4.89 -13.47 -18.70
N ASN A 192 4.86 -12.33 -19.39
CA ASN A 192 4.74 -10.97 -18.84
C ASN A 192 4.42 -9.97 -19.98
N GLN A 193 4.39 -8.66 -19.67
CA GLN A 193 4.12 -7.56 -20.59
C GLN A 193 5.31 -6.58 -20.72
N VAL A 194 6.54 -6.97 -20.34
CA VAL A 194 7.72 -6.08 -20.32
C VAL A 194 7.99 -5.43 -21.70
N GLU A 195 7.62 -6.08 -22.80
CA GLU A 195 7.73 -5.50 -24.14
C GLU A 195 6.80 -4.30 -24.39
N ARG A 196 5.80 -4.07 -23.52
CA ARG A 196 4.87 -2.95 -23.63
C ARG A 196 5.49 -1.68 -23.03
N GLN A 197 6.28 -0.97 -23.82
CA GLN A 197 7.11 0.16 -23.36
C GLN A 197 6.34 1.43 -22.89
N ARG A 198 5.02 1.51 -23.15
CA ARG A 198 4.17 2.66 -22.78
C ARG A 198 4.73 4.02 -23.25
N ASP A 199 5.11 4.10 -24.53
CA ASP A 199 5.58 5.35 -25.13
C ASP A 199 4.51 6.47 -25.12
N ASP A 200 3.24 6.10 -24.98
CA ASP A 200 2.09 6.99 -24.79
C ASP A 200 2.11 7.77 -23.46
N VAL A 201 2.80 7.27 -22.44
CA VAL A 201 2.83 7.89 -21.10
C VAL A 201 3.95 8.91 -21.01
N SER A 202 3.66 10.13 -20.55
CA SER A 202 4.69 11.15 -20.26
C SER A 202 4.81 11.37 -18.76
N ALA A 203 6.04 11.34 -18.24
CA ALA A 203 6.28 11.65 -16.83
C ALA A 203 5.89 13.10 -16.54
N SER A 204 5.13 13.33 -15.47
CA SER A 204 4.67 14.65 -15.06
C SER A 204 4.63 14.74 -13.54
N ALA A 205 5.54 15.53 -12.97
CA ALA A 205 5.55 15.81 -11.53
C ALA A 205 4.23 16.46 -11.08
N THR A 206 3.67 17.36 -11.88
CA THR A 206 2.37 17.99 -11.60
C THR A 206 1.25 16.96 -11.55
N ALA A 207 1.24 15.97 -12.45
CA ALA A 207 0.21 14.93 -12.44
C ALA A 207 0.32 14.00 -11.21
N LEU A 208 1.54 13.67 -10.78
CA LEU A 208 1.76 12.87 -9.56
C LEU A 208 1.31 13.59 -8.27
N LEU A 209 1.28 14.92 -8.30
CA LEU A 209 0.92 15.79 -7.18
C LEU A 209 -0.49 16.40 -7.30
N ASP A 210 -1.27 16.03 -8.32
CA ASP A 210 -2.60 16.56 -8.56
C ASP A 210 -3.66 15.92 -7.64
N VAL A 211 -3.41 16.05 -6.33
CA VAL A 211 -4.24 15.47 -5.27
C VAL A 211 -5.58 16.18 -5.18
N ALA A 212 -5.59 17.50 -5.34
CA ALA A 212 -6.81 18.33 -5.34
C ALA A 212 -7.82 17.96 -6.43
N ALA A 213 -7.40 17.32 -7.53
CA ALA A 213 -8.30 16.82 -8.58
C ALA A 213 -8.98 15.48 -8.22
N THR A 214 -8.70 14.91 -7.04
CA THR A 214 -9.33 13.67 -6.58
C THR A 214 -10.81 13.92 -6.27
N PRO A 215 -11.75 13.26 -6.96
CA PRO A 215 -13.17 13.41 -6.64
C PRO A 215 -13.49 12.73 -5.32
N GLY A 216 -14.47 13.28 -4.60
CA GLY A 216 -14.97 12.72 -3.35
C GLY A 216 -15.27 13.81 -2.34
N GLU A 217 -15.81 13.39 -1.20
CA GLU A 217 -16.13 14.25 -0.07
C GLU A 217 -15.55 13.63 1.21
N ILE A 218 -15.44 14.43 2.27
CA ILE A 218 -15.20 13.96 3.63
C ILE A 218 -16.58 13.73 4.26
N THR A 219 -16.84 12.50 4.72
CA THR A 219 -18.18 12.14 5.22
C THR A 219 -18.13 11.58 6.64
N ASP A 220 -19.25 11.70 7.38
CA ASP A 220 -19.40 11.06 8.70
C ASP A 220 -19.23 9.53 8.61
N GLU A 221 -19.68 8.91 7.51
CA GLU A 221 -19.47 7.47 7.27
C GLU A 221 -17.98 7.15 7.07
N GLY A 222 -17.25 7.95 6.30
CA GLY A 222 -15.81 7.83 6.11
C GLY A 222 -15.03 7.98 7.40
N LEU A 223 -15.38 8.98 8.23
CA LEU A 223 -14.81 9.19 9.56
C LEU A 223 -15.04 8.00 10.48
N ARG A 224 -16.29 7.52 10.59
CA ARG A 224 -16.65 6.35 11.40
C ARG A 224 -15.90 5.10 10.96
N ASN A 225 -15.81 4.89 9.65
CA ASN A 225 -15.10 3.75 9.11
C ASN A 225 -13.60 3.82 9.42
N ASN A 226 -12.97 4.99 9.32
CA ASN A 226 -11.57 5.17 9.69
C ASN A 226 -11.32 4.88 11.18
N VAL A 227 -12.16 5.41 12.07
CA VAL A 227 -12.09 5.15 13.51
C VAL A 227 -12.29 3.68 13.83
N SER A 228 -13.34 3.07 13.28
CA SER A 228 -13.70 1.67 13.55
C SER A 228 -12.62 0.69 13.08
N VAL A 229 -12.11 0.85 11.83
CA VAL A 229 -11.06 -0.02 11.28
C VAL A 229 -9.73 0.21 12.00
N GLY A 230 -9.38 1.46 12.29
CA GLY A 230 -8.14 1.80 13.00
C GLY A 230 -8.04 1.13 14.37
N ILE A 231 -9.11 1.21 15.17
CA ILE A 231 -9.18 0.62 16.51
C ILE A 231 -9.18 -0.90 16.45
N GLN A 232 -10.01 -1.51 15.59
CA GLN A 232 -10.06 -2.97 15.45
C GLN A 232 -8.70 -3.54 15.01
N TYR A 233 -8.02 -2.86 14.08
CA TYR A 233 -6.68 -3.28 13.66
C TYR A 233 -5.66 -3.17 14.80
N LEU A 234 -5.62 -2.04 15.50
CA LEU A 234 -4.69 -1.84 16.62
C LEU A 234 -4.91 -2.84 17.75
N ALA A 235 -6.17 -3.16 18.07
CA ALA A 235 -6.49 -4.16 19.09
C ALA A 235 -5.95 -5.56 18.73
N ALA A 236 -6.12 -5.98 17.47
CA ALA A 236 -5.56 -7.24 16.98
C ALA A 236 -4.02 -7.21 16.91
N TRP A 237 -3.45 -6.09 16.50
CA TRP A 237 -2.00 -5.90 16.40
C TRP A 237 -1.32 -6.02 17.77
N LEU A 238 -1.86 -5.37 18.81
CA LEU A 238 -1.38 -5.45 20.19
C LEU A 238 -1.48 -6.88 20.76
N GLN A 239 -2.37 -7.71 20.21
CA GLN A 239 -2.47 -9.14 20.55
C GLN A 239 -1.57 -10.04 19.69
N GLY A 240 -0.68 -9.46 18.88
CA GLY A 240 0.28 -10.17 18.05
C GLY A 240 -0.22 -10.56 16.65
N SER A 241 -1.37 -10.04 16.20
CA SER A 241 -1.94 -10.32 14.88
C SER A 241 -1.90 -9.10 13.96
N GLY A 242 -0.97 -9.07 13.00
CA GLY A 242 -0.83 -7.98 12.03
C GLY A 242 -1.63 -8.11 10.73
N ALA A 243 -2.34 -9.23 10.53
CA ALA A 243 -3.22 -9.47 9.39
C ALA A 243 -4.63 -9.80 9.93
N VAL A 244 -5.61 -8.95 9.64
CA VAL A 244 -6.89 -8.92 10.39
C VAL A 244 -8.06 -8.86 9.43
N ALA A 245 -9.03 -9.75 9.60
CA ALA A 245 -10.27 -9.71 8.82
C ALA A 245 -11.24 -8.68 9.40
N ILE A 246 -11.43 -7.54 8.73
CA ILE A 246 -12.35 -6.47 9.15
C ILE A 246 -13.28 -6.16 7.96
N PHE A 247 -14.59 -6.21 8.15
CA PHE A 247 -15.60 -5.94 7.11
C PHE A 247 -15.35 -6.69 5.78
N ASN A 248 -14.96 -7.97 5.87
CA ASN A 248 -14.60 -8.84 4.74
C ASN A 248 -13.37 -8.37 3.93
N LEU A 249 -12.49 -7.57 4.52
CA LEU A 249 -11.20 -7.20 3.97
C LEU A 249 -10.10 -7.77 4.87
N MET A 250 -9.03 -8.27 4.25
CA MET A 250 -7.79 -8.64 4.94
C MET A 250 -6.96 -7.36 5.11
N GLU A 251 -7.03 -6.78 6.29
CA GLU A 251 -6.37 -5.53 6.62
C GLU A 251 -4.99 -5.76 7.22
N ASP A 252 -4.05 -4.88 6.88
CA ASP A 252 -2.72 -4.79 7.44
C ASP A 252 -2.48 -3.39 8.04
N ALA A 253 -1.24 -3.11 8.45
CA ALA A 253 -0.89 -1.87 9.12
C ALA A 253 -1.15 -0.64 8.23
N ALA A 254 -1.00 -0.77 6.90
CA ALA A 254 -1.20 0.34 5.98
C ALA A 254 -2.64 0.85 6.01
N THR A 255 -3.62 -0.05 6.25
CA THR A 255 -5.03 0.35 6.41
C THR A 255 -5.24 1.20 7.65
N SER A 256 -4.64 0.83 8.78
CA SER A 256 -4.74 1.63 10.01
C SER A 256 -3.95 2.93 9.89
N GLU A 257 -2.81 2.93 9.20
CA GLU A 257 -2.01 4.13 8.90
C GLU A 257 -2.79 5.16 8.10
N ILE A 258 -3.42 4.76 6.99
CA ILE A 258 -4.24 5.72 6.24
C ILE A 258 -5.46 6.16 7.05
N SER A 259 -6.08 5.26 7.82
CA SER A 259 -7.27 5.59 8.61
C SER A 259 -6.98 6.68 9.65
N ARG A 260 -5.93 6.52 10.46
CA ARG A 260 -5.52 7.54 11.44
C ARG A 260 -5.00 8.81 10.79
N SER A 261 -4.33 8.69 9.64
CA SER A 261 -3.75 9.85 8.94
C SER A 261 -4.81 10.75 8.31
N GLN A 262 -5.90 10.17 7.81
CA GLN A 262 -7.05 10.97 7.34
C GLN A 262 -7.70 11.73 8.49
N VAL A 263 -7.95 11.06 9.61
CA VAL A 263 -8.51 11.70 10.81
C VAL A 263 -7.63 12.87 11.25
N TRP A 264 -6.32 12.65 11.35
CA TRP A 264 -5.34 13.69 11.67
C TRP A 264 -5.38 14.85 10.67
N GLN A 265 -5.39 14.54 9.37
CA GLN A 265 -5.39 15.56 8.32
C GLN A 265 -6.66 16.42 8.37
N TRP A 266 -7.82 15.79 8.52
CA TRP A 266 -9.09 16.50 8.57
C TRP A 266 -9.20 17.39 9.82
N LEU A 267 -8.69 16.93 10.96
CA LEU A 267 -8.57 17.75 12.17
C LEU A 267 -7.63 18.95 11.95
N ALA A 268 -6.46 18.73 11.36
CA ALA A 268 -5.45 19.76 11.16
C ALA A 268 -5.92 20.89 10.22
N HIS A 269 -6.81 20.59 9.27
CA HIS A 269 -7.39 21.56 8.33
C HIS A 269 -8.77 22.09 8.73
N GLY A 270 -9.33 21.63 9.85
CA GLY A 270 -10.66 22.06 10.31
C GLY A 270 -11.82 21.53 9.47
N GLU A 271 -11.60 20.42 8.75
CA GLU A 271 -12.65 19.71 7.99
C GLU A 271 -13.56 18.88 8.92
N VAL A 272 -13.02 18.49 10.09
CA VAL A 272 -13.73 17.79 11.16
C VAL A 272 -13.32 18.40 12.50
N GLU A 273 -14.25 18.56 13.42
CA GLU A 273 -13.98 19.07 14.78
C GLU A 273 -13.51 17.96 15.72
N ARG A 274 -12.59 18.27 16.64
CA ARG A 274 -12.10 17.29 17.65
C ARG A 274 -13.24 16.62 18.43
N ALA A 275 -14.22 17.40 18.87
CA ALA A 275 -15.37 16.89 19.62
C ALA A 275 -16.23 15.90 18.79
N GLU A 276 -16.24 16.04 17.47
CA GLU A 276 -16.90 15.09 16.57
C GLU A 276 -16.14 13.76 16.50
N VAL A 277 -14.81 13.82 16.37
CA VAL A 277 -13.97 12.61 16.37
C VAL A 277 -14.06 11.86 17.71
N GLU A 278 -14.02 12.57 18.83
CA GLU A 278 -14.18 12.00 20.18
C GLU A 278 -15.56 11.33 20.36
N ARG A 279 -16.62 11.97 19.87
CA ARG A 279 -17.97 11.38 19.86
C ARG A 279 -18.01 10.10 19.01
N VAL A 280 -17.43 10.13 17.82
CA VAL A 280 -17.36 8.96 16.93
C VAL A 280 -16.53 7.83 17.57
N LEU A 281 -15.42 8.16 18.22
CA LEU A 281 -14.60 7.21 18.99
C LEU A 281 -15.44 6.49 20.05
N ASP A 282 -16.18 7.22 20.87
CA ASP A 282 -17.05 6.65 21.90
C ASP A 282 -18.14 5.75 21.30
N GLU A 283 -18.78 6.20 20.23
CA GLU A 283 -19.84 5.45 19.54
C GLU A 283 -19.33 4.16 18.88
N GLU A 284 -18.18 4.21 18.20
CA GLU A 284 -17.60 3.03 17.55
C GLU A 284 -17.06 2.01 18.57
N VAL A 285 -16.37 2.45 19.63
CA VAL A 285 -15.91 1.54 20.71
C VAL A 285 -17.10 0.90 21.42
N ALA A 286 -18.17 1.64 21.70
CA ALA A 286 -19.38 1.10 22.32
C ALA A 286 -20.03 -0.03 21.49
N LYS A 287 -19.96 0.05 20.15
CA LYS A 287 -20.45 -1.02 19.24
C LYS A 287 -19.58 -2.28 19.29
N LEU A 288 -18.27 -2.12 19.52
CA LEU A 288 -17.30 -3.23 19.57
C LEU A 288 -17.32 -3.98 20.91
N GLY A 289 -17.74 -3.31 21.99
CA GLY A 289 -17.78 -3.87 23.34
C GLY A 289 -16.49 -3.61 24.14
N GLY A 290 -16.23 -4.44 25.16
CA GLY A 290 -15.05 -4.27 26.03
C GLY A 290 -13.76 -4.81 25.40
N GLY A 291 -12.61 -4.36 25.92
CA GLY A 291 -11.27 -4.85 25.51
C GLY A 291 -10.56 -4.02 24.45
N TYR A 292 -11.03 -2.80 24.18
CA TYR A 292 -10.44 -1.89 23.19
C TYR A 292 -9.78 -0.66 23.82
N ASP A 293 -9.68 -0.57 25.15
CA ASP A 293 -9.20 0.62 25.86
C ASP A 293 -7.77 1.02 25.43
N GLU A 294 -6.87 0.05 25.38
CA GLU A 294 -5.47 0.30 24.97
C GLU A 294 -5.35 0.65 23.48
N ALA A 295 -6.14 0.00 22.62
CA ALA A 295 -6.19 0.30 21.20
C ALA A 295 -6.77 1.69 20.92
N ARG A 296 -7.79 2.10 21.71
CA ARG A 296 -8.37 3.43 21.68
C ARG A 296 -7.34 4.47 22.09
N GLU A 297 -6.67 4.28 23.23
CA GLU A 297 -5.64 5.22 23.71
C GLU A 297 -4.52 5.40 22.67
N LEU A 298 -4.06 4.30 22.06
CA LEU A 298 -3.06 4.35 20.99
C LEU A 298 -3.60 5.06 19.74
N PHE A 299 -4.86 4.80 19.35
CA PHE A 299 -5.47 5.49 18.21
C PHE A 299 -5.59 6.99 18.46
N GLU A 300 -6.06 7.41 19.64
CA GLU A 300 -6.14 8.81 20.05
C GLU A 300 -4.75 9.46 19.99
N GLN A 301 -3.71 8.79 20.49
CA GLN A 301 -2.33 9.28 20.42
C GLN A 301 -1.87 9.56 18.98
N VAL A 302 -2.14 8.66 18.04
CA VAL A 302 -1.60 8.77 16.66
C VAL A 302 -2.51 9.54 15.69
N ALA A 303 -3.80 9.67 15.99
CA ALA A 303 -4.79 10.34 15.14
C ALA A 303 -5.13 11.76 15.61
N LEU A 304 -5.12 12.01 16.92
CA LEU A 304 -5.52 13.30 17.51
C LEU A 304 -4.32 14.07 18.11
N GLY A 305 -3.09 13.56 17.98
CA GLY A 305 -1.88 14.28 18.42
C GLY A 305 -1.60 15.53 17.59
N ASP A 306 -0.97 16.54 18.21
CA ASP A 306 -0.60 17.79 17.52
C ASP A 306 0.44 17.53 16.41
N ASP A 307 1.41 16.66 16.69
CA ASP A 307 2.43 16.23 15.73
C ASP A 307 2.00 14.95 15.01
N PHE A 308 2.33 14.87 13.70
CA PHE A 308 2.12 13.66 12.93
C PHE A 308 3.15 12.60 13.30
N VAL A 309 2.72 11.51 13.93
CA VAL A 309 3.59 10.34 14.19
C VAL A 309 3.97 9.69 12.86
N GLU A 310 5.26 9.46 12.59
CA GLU A 310 5.72 8.93 11.29
C GLU A 310 5.11 7.56 10.94
N PHE A 311 5.05 6.64 11.92
CA PHE A 311 4.39 5.34 11.79
C PHE A 311 3.71 4.96 13.10
N LEU A 312 2.46 4.50 13.05
CA LEU A 312 1.73 4.03 14.23
C LEU A 312 2.42 2.84 14.91
N THR A 313 3.22 2.08 14.15
CA THR A 313 3.92 0.91 14.67
C THR A 313 5.02 1.27 15.65
N LEU A 314 5.54 2.50 15.64
CA LEU A 314 6.56 2.95 16.60
C LEU A 314 6.02 2.96 18.03
N PRO A 315 4.99 3.77 18.38
CA PRO A 315 4.40 3.73 19.73
C PRO A 315 3.67 2.41 20.02
N ALA A 316 3.18 1.70 19.00
CA ALA A 316 2.55 0.40 19.22
C ALA A 316 3.58 -0.64 19.69
N TYR A 317 4.78 -0.66 19.12
CA TYR A 317 5.83 -1.63 19.47
C TYR A 317 6.36 -1.47 20.89
N GLU A 318 6.22 -0.28 21.48
CA GLU A 318 6.52 -0.05 22.90
C GLU A 318 5.52 -0.74 23.85
N ARG A 319 4.38 -1.22 23.31
CA ARG A 319 3.30 -1.89 24.06
C ARG A 319 3.26 -3.41 23.84
N ILE A 320 4.21 -3.97 23.09
CA ILE A 320 4.33 -5.42 22.86
C ILE A 320 5.63 -5.92 23.50
N ASP A 321 5.53 -7.02 24.24
CA ASP A 321 6.65 -7.77 24.84
C ASP A 321 7.39 -8.67 23.84
#